data_AF-A0A923VFM2-F1
#
_entry.id   AF-A0A923VFM2-F1
#
_cell.length_a   1.000
_cell.length_b   1.000
_cell.length_c   1.000
_cell.angle_alpha   90.00
_cell.angle_beta   90.00
_cell.angle_gamma   90.00
#
_symmetry.space_group_name_H-M   'P 1'
#
loop_
_entity.id
_entity.type
_entity.pdbx_description
1 polymer ?
#
loop_
_entity_poly.entity_id
_entity_poly.type
_entity_poly.pdbx_seq_one_letter_code
_entity_poly.pdbx_strand_id
1 'polypeptide(L)'
;MKKVFFVLAIISTLAGCQNSKKQQPAEGNKVLAGLLESYYDGRMQLYPLEATVNGDNRFNNLLPADFTDNYRAKLKDFFSKNQEAIKKINRDSLNENDMASYDIFTYEMDILLKGLSLNFMGSSAGGDNSFMPFDQFNGVPITLGQMGGGT
;
A
#
# COMPACT_ATOMS: atom_id res chain seq x y z
N MET A 1 35.55 46.09 -12.90
CA MET A 1 35.84 44.67 -12.61
C MET A 1 34.77 43.97 -11.76
N LYS A 2 34.27 44.57 -10.65
CA LYS A 2 33.17 43.97 -9.83
C LYS A 2 31.84 43.76 -10.57
N LYS A 3 31.48 44.66 -11.50
CA LYS A 3 30.25 44.53 -12.31
C LYS A 3 30.33 43.41 -13.36
N VAL A 4 31.53 43.09 -13.84
CA VAL A 4 31.76 41.99 -14.81
C VAL A 4 31.66 40.64 -14.09
N PHE A 5 32.18 40.55 -12.85
CA PHE A 5 32.01 39.38 -11.98
C PHE A 5 30.53 39.10 -11.65
N PHE A 6 29.73 40.14 -11.39
CA PHE A 6 28.31 39.98 -11.11
C PHE A 6 27.51 39.49 -12.34
N VAL A 7 27.88 39.92 -13.54
CA VAL A 7 27.23 39.47 -14.78
C VAL A 7 27.61 38.02 -15.13
N LEU A 8 28.86 37.61 -14.91
CA LEU A 8 29.29 36.23 -15.12
C LEU A 8 28.59 35.24 -14.16
N ALA A 9 28.34 35.66 -12.91
CA ALA A 9 27.67 34.83 -11.90
C ALA A 9 26.16 34.62 -12.15
N ILE A 10 25.52 35.49 -12.94
CA ILE A 10 24.10 35.36 -13.34
C ILE A 10 23.96 34.47 -14.58
N ILE A 11 24.98 34.40 -15.44
CA ILE A 11 24.96 33.54 -16.63
C ILE A 11 25.21 32.07 -16.25
N SER A 12 25.97 31.79 -15.18
CA SER A 12 26.22 30.43 -14.69
C SER A 12 25.01 29.76 -14.04
N THR A 13 24.00 30.51 -13.57
CA THR A 13 22.76 29.94 -13.01
C THR A 13 21.74 29.53 -14.08
N LEU A 14 21.87 30.04 -15.31
CA LEU A 14 20.99 29.69 -16.45
C LEU A 14 21.45 28.42 -17.20
N ALA A 15 22.70 27.99 -17.03
CA ALA A 15 23.25 26.78 -17.66
C ALA A 15 22.98 25.49 -16.84
N GLY A 16 22.40 25.59 -15.64
CA GLY A 16 22.11 24.44 -14.76
C GLY A 16 20.89 23.61 -15.17
N CYS A 17 20.06 24.09 -16.10
CA CYS A 17 18.98 23.30 -16.68
C CYS A 17 19.54 22.39 -17.78
N GLN A 18 20.24 21.33 -17.40
CA GLN A 18 20.31 20.15 -18.24
C GLN A 18 18.89 19.61 -18.35
N ASN A 19 18.26 19.87 -19.50
CA ASN A 19 17.11 19.11 -20.00
C ASN A 19 17.55 17.65 -20.12
N SER A 20 17.57 16.94 -19.00
CA SER A 20 17.40 15.50 -18.99
C SER A 20 16.12 15.30 -19.77
N LYS A 21 16.22 14.70 -20.98
CA LYS A 21 15.04 14.24 -21.70
C LYS A 21 14.27 13.41 -20.68
N LYS A 22 13.20 13.95 -20.10
CA LYS A 22 12.25 13.16 -19.32
C LYS A 22 11.71 12.17 -20.34
N GLN A 23 12.31 10.97 -20.38
CA GLN A 23 11.69 9.84 -21.05
C GLN A 23 10.30 9.77 -20.46
N GLN A 24 9.31 10.05 -21.30
CA GLN A 24 7.93 9.91 -20.92
C GLN A 24 7.79 8.47 -20.42
N PRO A 25 7.29 8.25 -19.19
CA PRO A 25 7.18 6.91 -18.64
C PRO A 25 6.47 6.03 -19.66
N ALA A 26 7.01 4.84 -19.92
CA ALA A 26 6.32 3.87 -20.76
C ALA A 26 4.90 3.65 -20.23
N GLU A 27 3.94 3.41 -21.12
CA GLU A 27 2.53 3.23 -20.74
C GLU A 27 2.42 2.11 -19.69
N GLY A 28 1.59 2.35 -18.66
CA GLY A 28 1.38 1.40 -17.57
C GLY A 28 0.69 0.12 -18.04
N ASN A 29 1.05 -1.00 -17.41
CA ASN A 29 0.43 -2.29 -17.69
C ASN A 29 -1.00 -2.33 -17.13
N LYS A 30 -2.00 -2.34 -18.03
CA LYS A 30 -3.43 -2.34 -17.67
C LYS A 30 -3.88 -3.57 -16.87
N VAL A 31 -3.22 -4.72 -17.08
CA VAL A 31 -3.55 -5.95 -16.34
C VAL A 31 -3.06 -5.84 -14.90
N LEU A 32 -1.84 -5.34 -14.68
CA LEU A 32 -1.32 -5.07 -13.35
C LEU A 32 -2.17 -4.02 -12.64
N ALA A 33 -2.47 -2.90 -13.30
CA ALA A 33 -3.32 -1.85 -12.72
C ALA A 33 -4.68 -2.40 -12.30
N GLY A 34 -5.33 -3.21 -13.13
CA GLY A 34 -6.60 -3.86 -12.80
C GLY A 34 -6.51 -4.84 -11.64
N LEU A 35 -5.41 -5.59 -11.51
CA LEU A 35 -5.17 -6.46 -10.37
C LEU A 35 -5.03 -5.66 -9.06
N LEU A 36 -4.23 -4.59 -9.09
CA LEU A 36 -4.00 -3.74 -7.91
C LEU A 36 -5.28 -3.03 -7.47
N GLU A 37 -6.10 -2.56 -8.40
CA GLU A 37 -7.41 -1.97 -8.12
C GLU A 37 -8.35 -3.00 -7.47
N SER A 38 -8.45 -4.20 -8.06
CA SER A 38 -9.29 -5.27 -7.50
C SER A 38 -8.79 -5.72 -6.12
N TYR A 39 -7.48 -5.72 -5.88
CA TYR A 39 -6.92 -6.00 -4.57
C TYR A 39 -7.30 -4.91 -3.57
N TYR A 40 -7.17 -3.63 -3.95
CA TYR A 40 -7.55 -2.51 -3.08
C TYR A 40 -9.01 -2.63 -2.63
N ASP A 41 -9.94 -2.79 -3.57
CA ASP A 41 -11.37 -2.93 -3.26
C ASP A 41 -11.65 -4.12 -2.33
N GLY A 42 -11.06 -5.27 -2.61
CA GLY A 42 -11.21 -6.45 -1.77
C GLY A 42 -10.60 -6.27 -0.36
N ARG A 43 -9.46 -5.58 -0.27
CA ARG A 43 -8.81 -5.26 1.00
C ARG A 43 -9.66 -4.30 1.81
N MET A 44 -10.22 -3.23 1.21
CA MET A 44 -11.05 -2.27 1.93
C MET A 44 -12.31 -2.91 2.51
N GLN A 45 -12.88 -3.91 1.83
CA GLN A 45 -13.98 -4.71 2.38
C GLN A 45 -13.54 -5.60 3.57
N LEU A 46 -12.32 -6.13 3.55
CA LEU A 46 -11.72 -6.95 4.61
C LEU A 46 -11.08 -6.13 5.74
N TYR A 47 -10.86 -4.85 5.54
CA TYR A 47 -10.31 -3.94 6.56
C TYR A 47 -11.12 -2.63 6.57
N PRO A 48 -12.38 -2.66 7.04
CA PRO A 48 -13.26 -1.48 6.96
C PRO A 48 -12.72 -0.25 7.69
N LEU A 49 -12.04 -0.42 8.82
CA LEU A 49 -11.42 0.70 9.54
C LEU A 49 -10.26 1.31 8.75
N GLU A 50 -9.47 0.51 8.02
CA GLU A 50 -8.44 1.00 7.10
C GLU A 50 -9.08 1.77 5.94
N ALA A 51 -10.21 1.29 5.42
CA ALA A 51 -10.98 2.00 4.40
C ALA A 51 -11.42 3.39 4.88
N THR A 52 -11.98 3.49 6.08
CA THR A 52 -12.35 4.79 6.68
C THR A 52 -11.15 5.73 6.81
N VAL A 53 -9.99 5.22 7.27
CA VAL A 53 -8.76 6.03 7.38
C VAL A 53 -8.29 6.53 6.00
N ASN A 54 -8.45 5.72 4.96
CA ASN A 54 -8.14 6.10 3.58
C ASN A 54 -9.17 7.06 2.95
N GLY A 55 -10.24 7.42 3.67
CA GLY A 55 -11.34 8.25 3.17
C GLY A 55 -12.38 7.48 2.34
N ASP A 56 -12.30 6.15 2.32
CA ASP A 56 -13.27 5.28 1.66
C ASP A 56 -14.42 4.93 2.61
N ASN A 57 -15.55 5.61 2.41
CA ASN A 57 -16.73 5.47 3.26
C ASN A 57 -17.62 4.26 2.91
N ARG A 58 -17.29 3.46 1.88
CA ARG A 58 -18.14 2.36 1.38
C ARG A 58 -18.43 1.29 2.45
N PHE A 59 -17.56 1.17 3.45
CA PHE A 59 -17.60 0.09 4.45
C PHE A 59 -17.80 0.58 5.89
N ASN A 60 -18.16 1.85 6.10
CA ASN A 60 -18.31 2.44 7.45
C ASN A 60 -19.40 1.76 8.31
N ASN A 61 -20.29 0.97 7.70
CA ASN A 61 -21.30 0.18 8.38
C ASN A 61 -20.80 -1.21 8.85
N LEU A 62 -19.53 -1.54 8.62
CA LEU A 62 -18.95 -2.85 8.93
C LEU A 62 -17.94 -2.74 10.07
N LEU A 63 -18.10 -3.61 11.07
CA LEU A 63 -17.10 -3.88 12.10
C LEU A 63 -17.01 -5.40 12.31
N PRO A 64 -16.24 -6.12 11.46
CA PRO A 64 -16.20 -7.57 11.48
C PRO A 64 -15.52 -8.11 12.75
N ALA A 65 -15.92 -9.32 13.17
CA ALA A 65 -15.18 -10.09 14.17
C ALA A 65 -13.92 -10.70 13.54
N ASP A 66 -12.92 -9.84 13.36
CA ASP A 66 -11.66 -10.10 12.66
C ASP A 66 -10.72 -11.07 13.39
N PHE A 67 -10.91 -11.25 14.70
CA PHE A 67 -10.16 -12.19 15.56
C PHE A 67 -10.55 -13.67 15.39
N THR A 68 -11.53 -13.99 14.53
CA THR A 68 -12.03 -15.37 14.39
C THR A 68 -11.24 -16.19 13.36
N ASP A 69 -11.14 -17.51 13.57
CA ASP A 69 -10.51 -18.43 12.62
C ASP A 69 -11.15 -18.38 11.23
N ASN A 70 -12.47 -18.20 11.18
CA ASN A 70 -13.19 -18.04 9.92
C ASN A 70 -12.76 -16.75 9.18
N TYR A 71 -12.48 -15.67 9.91
CA TYR A 71 -11.96 -14.45 9.30
C TYR A 71 -10.54 -14.64 8.78
N ARG A 72 -9.68 -15.31 9.56
CA ARG A 72 -8.32 -15.69 9.12
C ARG A 72 -8.35 -16.52 7.84
N ALA A 73 -9.27 -17.47 7.72
CA ALA A 73 -9.43 -18.27 6.51
C ALA A 73 -9.80 -17.40 5.30
N LYS A 74 -10.71 -16.43 5.46
CA LYS A 74 -11.05 -15.46 4.39
C LYS A 74 -9.84 -14.64 3.95
N LEU A 75 -9.03 -14.17 4.89
CA LEU A 75 -7.80 -13.43 4.57
C LEU A 75 -6.80 -14.30 3.82
N LYS A 76 -6.60 -15.55 4.27
CA LYS A 76 -5.70 -16.52 3.60
C LYS A 76 -6.15 -16.76 2.16
N ASP A 77 -7.42 -17.05 1.94
CA ASP A 77 -7.97 -17.27 0.59
C ASP A 77 -7.81 -16.03 -0.29
N PHE A 78 -8.08 -14.85 0.26
CA PHE A 78 -7.92 -13.59 -0.45
C PHE A 78 -6.46 -13.34 -0.86
N PHE A 79 -5.50 -13.45 0.06
CA PHE A 79 -4.08 -13.21 -0.27
C PHE A 79 -3.50 -14.31 -1.17
N SER A 80 -3.86 -15.58 -0.98
CA SER A 80 -3.43 -16.66 -1.87
C SER A 80 -3.95 -16.46 -3.30
N LYS A 81 -5.22 -16.06 -3.46
CA LYS A 81 -5.78 -15.75 -4.79
C LYS A 81 -5.00 -14.63 -5.49
N ASN A 82 -4.65 -13.58 -4.76
CA ASN A 82 -3.90 -12.45 -5.29
C ASN A 82 -2.43 -12.80 -5.60
N GLN A 83 -1.78 -13.61 -4.75
CA GLN A 83 -0.44 -14.13 -5.00
C GLN A 83 -0.38 -14.99 -6.27
N GLU A 84 -1.41 -15.80 -6.53
CA GLU A 84 -1.49 -16.57 -7.78
C GLU A 84 -1.84 -15.71 -9.00
N ALA A 85 -2.57 -14.61 -8.80
CA ALA A 85 -2.90 -13.69 -9.88
C ALA A 85 -1.66 -12.90 -10.36
N ILE A 86 -0.85 -12.38 -9.43
CA ILE A 86 0.34 -11.59 -9.78
C ILE A 86 1.38 -12.42 -10.57
N LYS A 87 1.55 -13.71 -10.24
CA LYS A 87 2.47 -14.64 -10.93
C LYS A 87 2.17 -14.84 -12.43
N LYS A 88 0.96 -14.49 -12.88
CA LYS A 88 0.58 -14.58 -14.30
C LYS A 88 1.10 -13.41 -15.14
N ILE A 89 1.57 -12.34 -14.50
CA ILE A 89 2.11 -11.16 -15.16
C ILE A 89 3.61 -11.36 -15.35
N ASN A 90 4.09 -11.22 -16.59
CA ASN A 90 5.53 -11.28 -16.87
C ASN A 90 6.21 -9.99 -16.37
N ARG A 91 6.92 -10.09 -15.24
CA ARG A 91 7.64 -8.97 -14.63
C ARG A 91 8.60 -8.26 -15.58
N ASP A 92 9.33 -9.01 -16.41
CA ASP A 92 10.34 -8.43 -17.30
C ASP A 92 9.75 -7.67 -18.50
N SER A 93 8.43 -7.77 -18.69
CA SER A 93 7.69 -6.97 -19.68
C SER A 93 7.16 -5.64 -19.13
N LEU A 94 7.34 -5.38 -17.83
CA LEU A 94 6.84 -4.19 -17.16
C LEU A 94 7.83 -3.03 -17.29
N ASN A 95 7.30 -1.81 -17.22
CA ASN A 95 8.14 -0.62 -17.05
C ASN A 95 8.68 -0.55 -15.60
N GLU A 96 9.66 0.32 -15.35
CA GLU A 96 10.33 0.40 -14.04
C GLU A 96 9.36 0.63 -12.86
N ASN A 97 8.35 1.48 -13.02
CA ASN A 97 7.36 1.76 -11.97
C ASN A 97 6.44 0.55 -11.70
N ASP A 98 6.02 -0.13 -12.76
CA ASP A 98 5.19 -1.33 -12.67
C ASP A 98 5.99 -2.51 -12.10
N MET A 99 7.29 -2.63 -12.41
CA MET A 99 8.18 -3.62 -11.79
C MET A 99 8.28 -3.39 -10.28
N ALA A 100 8.46 -2.14 -9.84
CA ALA A 100 8.49 -1.82 -8.42
C ALA A 100 7.16 -2.15 -7.73
N SER A 101 6.03 -1.84 -8.37
CA SER A 101 4.69 -2.16 -7.86
C SER A 101 4.48 -3.68 -7.78
N TYR A 102 4.89 -4.42 -8.80
CA TYR A 102 4.87 -5.89 -8.83
C TYR A 102 5.69 -6.48 -7.68
N ASP A 103 6.90 -5.97 -7.44
CA ASP A 103 7.81 -6.48 -6.42
C ASP A 103 7.28 -6.24 -5.01
N ILE A 104 6.81 -5.02 -4.73
CA ILE A 104 6.19 -4.67 -3.45
C ILE A 104 4.96 -5.56 -3.23
N PHE A 105 4.08 -5.68 -4.23
CA PHE A 105 2.89 -6.49 -4.11
C PHE A 105 3.20 -7.97 -3.84
N THR A 106 4.17 -8.53 -4.55
CA THR A 106 4.60 -9.92 -4.38
C THR A 106 5.17 -10.16 -2.97
N TYR A 107 6.02 -9.24 -2.50
CA TYR A 107 6.57 -9.26 -1.15
C TYR A 107 5.47 -9.19 -0.09
N GLU A 108 4.55 -8.24 -0.20
CA GLU A 108 3.43 -8.08 0.74
C GLU A 108 2.56 -9.34 0.81
N MET A 109 2.24 -9.97 -0.32
CA MET A 109 1.45 -11.21 -0.33
C MET A 109 2.17 -12.35 0.41
N ASP A 110 3.49 -12.49 0.23
CA ASP A 110 4.28 -13.49 0.93
C ASP A 110 4.32 -13.23 2.44
N ILE A 111 4.60 -11.99 2.84
CA ILE A 111 4.65 -11.61 4.26
C ILE A 111 3.30 -11.78 4.94
N LEU A 112 2.20 -11.37 4.30
CA LEU A 112 0.86 -11.50 4.85
C LEU A 112 0.47 -12.98 5.01
N LEU A 113 0.71 -13.82 4.01
CA LEU A 113 0.47 -15.26 4.10
C LEU A 113 1.33 -15.93 5.16
N LYS A 114 2.61 -15.54 5.25
CA LYS A 114 3.53 -16.04 6.28
C LYS A 114 3.06 -15.64 7.67
N GLY A 115 2.66 -14.38 7.86
CA GLY A 115 2.06 -13.89 9.10
C GLY A 115 0.88 -14.74 9.52
N LEU A 116 -0.09 -14.93 8.63
CA LEU A 116 -1.27 -15.76 8.91
C LEU A 116 -0.90 -17.19 9.32
N SER A 117 0.13 -17.79 8.72
CA SER A 117 0.62 -19.14 9.08
C SER A 117 1.27 -19.22 10.46
N LEU A 118 1.77 -18.09 10.97
CA LEU A 118 2.36 -17.96 12.31
C LEU A 118 1.33 -17.48 13.34
N ASN A 119 0.05 -17.49 12.99
CA ASN A 119 -1.05 -16.88 13.73
C ASN A 119 -0.96 -15.36 13.89
N PHE A 120 -0.03 -14.69 13.21
CA PHE A 120 0.06 -13.24 13.19
C PHE A 120 -0.94 -12.66 12.18
N MET A 121 -1.98 -11.99 12.67
CA MET A 121 -2.98 -11.31 11.82
C MET A 121 -2.61 -9.85 11.54
N GLY A 122 -1.47 -9.40 12.04
CA GLY A 122 -1.07 -8.02 11.95
C GLY A 122 -0.59 -7.62 10.56
N SER A 123 -1.10 -6.49 10.07
CA SER A 123 -0.38 -5.66 9.11
C SER A 123 0.54 -4.71 9.89
N SER A 124 1.34 -3.90 9.19
CA SER A 124 2.00 -2.72 9.77
C SER A 124 1.03 -1.72 10.45
N ALA A 125 -0.29 -1.94 10.35
CA ALA A 125 -1.35 -1.15 10.96
C ALA A 125 -2.28 -1.96 11.91
N GLY A 126 -1.95 -3.22 12.26
CA GLY A 126 -2.78 -4.05 13.15
C GLY A 126 -1.96 -5.00 14.01
N GLY A 127 -2.28 -5.13 15.30
CA GLY A 127 -1.61 -6.05 16.22
C GLY A 127 -1.99 -7.52 16.00
N ASP A 128 -1.36 -8.42 16.76
CA ASP A 128 -1.76 -9.83 16.82
C ASP A 128 -3.10 -9.98 17.54
N ASN A 129 -4.19 -9.91 16.78
CA ASN A 129 -5.55 -9.92 17.35
C ASN A 129 -6.06 -11.32 17.77
N SER A 130 -5.26 -12.38 17.62
CA SER A 130 -5.75 -13.76 17.79
C SER A 130 -5.99 -14.14 19.25
N PHE A 131 -5.04 -13.75 20.11
CA PHE A 131 -5.07 -14.09 21.54
C PHE A 131 -4.92 -12.86 22.44
N MET A 132 -4.53 -11.71 21.89
CA MET A 132 -4.42 -10.42 22.57
C MET A 132 -5.03 -9.33 21.68
N PRO A 133 -6.38 -9.21 21.65
CA PRO A 133 -7.09 -8.34 20.70
C PRO A 133 -6.84 -6.84 20.89
N PHE A 134 -6.16 -6.45 21.98
CA PHE A 134 -5.71 -5.09 22.23
C PHE A 134 -4.54 -5.11 23.21
N ASP A 135 -3.72 -4.07 23.16
CA ASP A 135 -2.65 -3.79 24.11
C ASP A 135 -2.69 -2.30 24.51
N GLN A 136 -1.68 -1.80 25.22
CA GLN A 136 -1.62 -0.40 25.66
C GLN A 136 -1.46 0.62 24.52
N PHE A 137 -1.14 0.17 23.31
CA PHE A 137 -0.87 0.99 22.12
C PHE A 137 -1.84 0.69 20.95
N ASN A 138 -2.46 -0.49 20.91
CA ASN A 138 -3.22 -0.97 19.77
C ASN A 138 -4.58 -1.56 20.15
N GLY A 139 -5.49 -1.59 19.18
CA GLY A 139 -6.77 -2.30 19.26
C GLY A 139 -7.96 -1.40 18.93
N VAL A 140 -9.08 -2.03 18.56
CA VAL A 140 -10.32 -1.35 18.12
C VAL A 140 -10.78 -0.24 19.08
N PRO A 141 -10.77 -0.41 20.41
CA PRO A 141 -11.18 0.67 21.32
C PRO A 141 -10.30 1.93 21.22
N ILE A 142 -8.98 1.76 21.09
CA ILE A 142 -8.03 2.88 20.94
C ILE A 142 -8.24 3.54 19.58
N THR A 143 -8.32 2.74 18.50
CA THR A 143 -8.54 3.23 17.13
C THR A 143 -9.81 4.06 17.02
N LEU A 144 -10.94 3.58 17.56
CA LEU A 144 -12.21 4.31 17.52
C LEU A 144 -12.15 5.61 18.36
N GLY A 145 -11.47 5.57 19.51
CA GLY A 145 -11.24 6.77 20.32
C GLY A 145 -10.44 7.84 19.57
N GLN A 146 -9.41 7.44 18.83
CA GLN A 146 -8.60 8.35 18.00
C GLN A 146 -9.40 8.92 16.83
N MET A 147 -10.17 8.08 16.11
CA MET A 147 -11.00 8.51 14.99
C MET A 147 -12.11 9.49 15.38
N GLY A 148 -12.65 9.37 16.61
CA GLY A 148 -13.63 10.30 17.15
C GLY A 148 -13.05 11.62 17.66
N GLY A 149 -11.71 11.74 17.74
CA GLY A 149 -11.02 12.87 18.37
C GLY A 149 -11.08 14.19 17.60
N GLY A 150 -11.42 14.16 16.30
CA GLY A 150 -11.68 15.35 15.48
C GLY A 150 -10.64 16.46 15.62
N THR A 151 -9.45 16.27 15.03
CA THR A 151 -8.46 17.35 14.85
C THR A 151 -8.37 17.76 13.40
#